data_AF-A0A7C2BE61-F1
#
_entry.id   AF-A0A7C2BE61-F1
#
_cell.length_a   1.000
_cell.length_b   1.000
_cell.length_c   1.000
_cell.angle_alpha   90.00
_cell.angle_beta   90.00
_cell.angle_gamma   90.00
#
_symmetry.space_group_name_H-M   'P 1'
#
loop_
_entity.id
_entity.type
_entity.pdbx_description
1 polymer ?
#
loop_
_entity_poly.entity_id
_entity_poly.type
_entity_poly.pdbx_seq_one_letter_code
_entity_poly.pdbx_strand_id
1 'polypeptide(L)'
;MTVTAPAPTVPQLPGPVHRRRVRLLLWPFLAVVQVLRVILRKLLWVTIRTIRFAWRHLLVVLLVALGAFYAYRALIPEQGGSVNEPAVRTAPVIAPPPSVRAYLEAQRNFDAERMWQTLSPEAKARRLASGESLATFRQSIQLLQEQGFRFEDSTYVGGYRLPDGQAYYFYVTEVRNANDQRGMVYQIFWVDSDGLIFLVDTPQLQ
;
A
#
# COMPACT_ATOMS: atom_id res chain seq x y z
N MET A 1 79.24 18.84 91.43
CA MET A 1 79.45 17.37 91.31
C MET A 1 78.15 16.74 90.83
N THR A 2 78.28 15.58 90.16
CA THR A 2 77.25 14.67 89.59
C THR A 2 76.43 15.20 88.41
N VAL A 3 76.64 14.79 87.14
CA VAL A 3 76.68 13.46 86.46
C VAL A 3 75.28 12.88 86.18
N THR A 4 74.92 12.94 84.89
CA THR A 4 73.96 12.14 84.07
C THR A 4 72.47 12.07 84.40
N ALA A 5 71.65 12.34 83.37
CA ALA A 5 70.92 11.27 82.67
C ALA A 5 70.52 11.73 81.24
N PRO A 6 70.64 10.86 80.20
CA PRO A 6 70.22 11.16 78.84
C PRO A 6 68.72 10.93 78.64
N ALA A 7 68.17 11.64 77.65
CA ALA A 7 66.76 11.70 77.29
C ALA A 7 66.16 10.34 76.89
N PRO A 8 64.89 10.05 77.26
CA PRO A 8 64.08 9.07 76.57
C PRO A 8 63.28 9.73 75.42
N THR A 9 63.51 9.18 74.23
CA THR A 9 62.82 9.41 72.96
C THR A 9 61.35 9.00 73.06
N VAL A 10 60.44 9.97 72.88
CA VAL A 10 59.02 9.69 72.66
C VAL A 10 58.85 9.24 71.21
N PRO A 11 58.28 8.03 70.94
CA PRO A 11 57.98 7.63 69.58
C PRO A 11 56.85 8.51 69.03
N GLN A 12 57.18 9.35 68.06
CA GLN A 12 56.18 10.12 67.30
C GLN A 12 55.31 9.15 66.49
N LEU A 13 54.03 9.04 66.86
CA LEU A 13 53.03 8.39 66.00
C LEU A 13 52.94 9.13 64.66
N PRO A 14 52.89 8.42 63.52
CA PRO A 14 52.68 9.05 62.23
C PRO A 14 51.30 9.72 62.21
N GLY A 15 51.30 11.04 62.12
CA GLY A 15 50.08 11.83 61.96
C GLY A 15 49.31 11.42 60.69
N PRO A 16 47.99 11.63 60.63
CA PRO A 16 47.15 11.21 59.51
C PRO A 16 47.37 12.11 58.29
N VAL A 17 48.43 11.87 57.52
CA VAL A 17 48.75 12.67 56.32
C VAL A 17 47.92 12.24 55.09
N HIS A 18 47.13 11.16 55.18
CA HIS A 18 46.50 10.56 53.99
C HIS A 18 45.04 10.95 53.69
N ARG A 19 44.39 11.83 54.47
CA ARG A 19 42.98 12.21 54.22
C ARG A 19 42.78 13.49 53.41
N ARG A 20 43.84 14.24 53.08
CA ARG A 20 43.70 15.58 52.47
C ARG A 20 43.72 15.59 50.94
N ARG A 21 44.33 14.59 50.27
CA ARG A 21 44.44 14.57 48.79
C ARG A 21 43.20 14.02 48.08
N VAL A 22 42.44 13.12 48.69
CA VAL A 22 41.23 12.53 48.07
C VAL A 22 40.07 13.55 48.01
N ARG A 23 40.03 14.52 48.94
CA ARG A 23 39.00 15.58 48.94
C ARG A 23 39.13 16.60 47.82
N LEU A 24 40.33 16.82 47.29
CA LEU A 24 40.56 17.78 46.19
C LEU A 24 40.16 17.20 44.83
N LEU A 25 40.32 15.89 44.63
CA LEU A 25 39.95 15.23 43.36
C LEU A 25 38.44 15.01 43.22
N LEU A 26 37.73 14.76 44.33
CA LEU A 26 36.27 14.50 44.33
C LEU A 26 35.41 15.78 44.48
N TRP A 27 36.04 16.93 44.77
CA TRP A 27 35.36 18.22 44.89
C TRP A 27 34.59 18.66 43.64
N PRO A 28 35.14 18.57 42.41
CA PRO A 28 34.38 18.94 41.22
C PRO A 28 33.16 18.03 41.01
N PHE A 29 33.28 16.72 41.31
CA PHE A 29 32.18 15.79 41.17
C PHE A 29 31.03 16.08 42.15
N LEU A 30 31.36 16.36 43.41
CA LEU A 30 30.37 16.77 44.41
C LEU A 30 29.70 18.10 44.06
N ALA A 31 30.44 19.06 43.50
CA ALA A 31 29.88 20.32 43.02
C ALA A 31 28.91 20.11 41.85
N VAL A 32 29.26 19.25 40.88
CA VAL A 32 28.36 18.90 39.76
C VAL A 32 27.07 18.24 40.26
N VAL A 33 27.17 17.31 41.21
CA VAL A 33 25.99 16.64 41.80
C VAL A 33 25.12 17.65 42.55
N GLN A 34 25.70 18.62 43.26
CA GLN A 34 24.96 19.67 43.95
C GLN A 34 24.27 20.63 42.97
N VAL A 35 24.95 21.06 41.90
CA VAL A 35 24.36 21.89 40.84
C VAL A 35 23.22 21.14 40.16
N LEU A 36 23.43 19.87 39.80
CA LEU A 36 22.40 19.02 39.21
C LEU A 36 21.20 18.87 40.14
N ARG A 37 21.41 18.70 41.45
CA ARG A 37 20.34 18.60 42.44
C ARG A 37 19.55 19.90 42.57
N VAL A 38 20.22 21.06 42.49
CA VAL A 38 19.55 22.38 42.51
C VAL A 38 18.75 22.60 41.23
N ILE A 39 19.30 22.25 40.06
CA ILE A 39 18.61 22.32 38.77
C ILE A 39 17.38 21.41 38.79
N LEU A 40 17.54 20.16 39.25
CA LEU A 40 16.45 19.19 39.34
C LEU A 40 15.36 19.66 40.31
N ARG A 41 15.74 20.23 41.46
CA ARG A 41 14.78 20.79 42.43
C ARG A 41 14.04 21.99 41.87
N LYS A 42 14.72 22.87 41.11
CA LYS A 42 14.09 24.01 40.44
C LYS A 42 13.13 23.53 39.34
N LEU A 43 13.54 22.58 38.51
CA LEU A 43 12.69 21.97 37.47
C LEU A 43 11.44 21.33 38.09
N LEU A 44 11.62 20.52 39.14
CA LEU A 44 10.50 19.87 39.83
C LEU A 44 9.54 20.89 40.46
N TRP A 45 10.07 21.96 41.06
CA TRP A 45 9.24 23.01 41.62
C TRP A 45 8.46 23.77 40.54
N VAL A 46 9.10 24.06 39.40
CA VAL A 46 8.45 24.69 38.25
C VAL A 46 7.37 23.78 37.67
N THR A 47 7.63 22.48 37.49
CA THR A 47 6.63 21.54 36.96
C THR A 47 5.44 21.36 37.89
N ILE A 48 5.67 21.22 39.20
CA ILE A 48 4.56 21.14 40.19
C ILE A 48 3.76 22.45 40.16
N ARG A 49 4.42 23.60 40.04
CA ARG A 49 3.75 24.91 39.98
C ARG A 49 2.97 25.09 38.69
N THR A 50 3.49 24.65 37.54
CA THR A 50 2.75 24.70 36.26
C THR A 50 1.58 23.73 36.26
N ILE A 51 1.72 22.52 36.81
CA ILE A 51 0.61 21.56 36.96
C ILE A 51 -0.48 22.15 37.86
N ARG A 52 -0.11 22.74 39.01
CA ARG A 52 -1.08 23.36 39.93
C ARG A 52 -1.74 24.59 39.32
N PHE A 53 -1.03 25.36 38.51
CA PHE A 53 -1.57 26.51 37.78
C PHE A 53 -2.49 26.05 36.63
N ALA A 54 -2.12 24.98 35.92
CA ALA A 54 -2.92 24.37 34.87
C ALA A 54 -4.22 23.80 35.42
N TRP A 55 -4.20 23.22 36.63
CA TRP A 55 -5.41 22.70 37.27
C TRP A 55 -6.36 23.81 37.72
N ARG A 56 -5.82 24.96 38.16
CA ARG A 56 -6.61 26.13 38.55
C ARG A 56 -7.12 26.95 37.35
N HIS A 57 -6.43 26.88 36.22
CA HIS A 57 -6.73 27.67 35.03
C HIS A 57 -6.77 26.81 33.77
N LEU A 58 -7.50 25.70 33.82
CA LEU A 58 -7.66 24.75 32.70
C LEU A 58 -8.06 25.45 31.41
N LEU A 59 -8.96 26.43 31.50
CA LEU A 59 -9.46 27.20 30.35
C LEU A 59 -8.36 28.06 29.71
N VAL A 60 -7.47 28.66 30.52
CA VAL A 60 -6.35 29.47 30.00
C VAL A 60 -5.31 28.57 29.33
N VAL A 61 -5.02 27.39 29.92
CA VAL A 61 -4.09 26.42 29.32
C VAL A 61 -4.64 25.88 28.00
N LEU A 62 -5.95 25.58 27.94
CA LEU A 62 -6.60 25.15 26.72
C LEU A 62 -6.49 26.21 25.62
N LEU A 63 -6.77 27.48 25.93
CA LEU A 63 -6.67 28.58 24.97
C LEU A 63 -5.23 28.77 24.45
N VAL A 64 -4.24 28.70 25.33
CA VAL A 64 -2.82 28.79 24.92
C VAL A 64 -2.40 27.61 24.05
N ALA A 65 -2.83 26.39 24.41
CA ALA A 65 -2.54 25.20 23.61
C ALA A 65 -3.19 25.26 22.22
N LEU A 66 -4.44 25.75 22.14
CA LEU A 66 -5.13 25.96 20.87
C LEU A 66 -4.43 27.01 20.01
N GLY A 67 -4.06 28.15 20.61
CA GLY A 67 -3.33 29.22 19.92
C GLY A 67 -1.99 28.74 19.38
N ALA A 68 -1.23 27.99 20.18
CA ALA A 68 0.03 27.39 19.75
C ALA A 68 -0.17 26.36 18.62
N PHE A 69 -1.22 25.54 18.69
CA PHE A 69 -1.56 24.58 17.64
C PHE A 69 -1.88 25.26 16.31
N TYR A 70 -2.70 26.33 16.32
CA TYR A 70 -3.02 27.08 15.11
C TYR A 70 -1.82 27.84 14.55
N ALA A 71 -0.99 28.44 15.41
CA ALA A 71 0.24 29.10 14.98
C ALA A 71 1.22 28.10 14.34
N TYR A 72 1.36 26.90 14.92
CA TYR A 72 2.16 25.82 14.37
C TYR A 72 1.62 25.34 13.01
N ARG A 73 0.30 25.13 12.89
CA ARG A 73 -0.35 24.79 11.62
C ARG A 73 -0.16 25.85 10.53
N ALA A 74 -0.15 27.13 10.90
CA ALA A 74 0.08 28.23 9.94
C ALA A 74 1.54 28.32 9.48
N LEU A 75 2.50 27.87 10.30
CA LEU A 75 3.93 27.92 10.01
C LEU A 75 4.43 26.68 9.25
N ILE A 76 3.70 25.57 9.28
CA ILE A 76 3.97 24.42 8.41
C ILE A 76 3.27 24.70 7.08
N PRO A 77 3.99 24.96 5.97
CA PRO A 77 3.36 24.97 4.66
C PRO A 77 2.71 23.61 4.47
N GLU A 78 1.39 23.59 4.23
CA GLU A 78 0.71 22.37 3.84
C GLU A 78 1.45 21.86 2.61
N GLN A 79 2.21 20.78 2.78
CA GLN A 79 2.68 19.97 1.67
C GLN A 79 1.46 19.25 1.12
N GLY A 80 0.50 20.01 0.60
CA GLY A 80 -0.46 19.56 -0.38
C GLY A 80 0.36 19.27 -1.62
N GLY A 81 1.07 18.15 -1.60
CA GLY A 81 1.59 17.54 -2.80
C GLY A 81 0.37 17.31 -3.66
N SER A 82 0.19 18.16 -4.67
CA SER A 82 -0.51 17.74 -5.87
C SER A 82 0.28 16.52 -6.35
N VAL A 83 -0.18 15.34 -5.96
CA VAL A 83 0.21 14.12 -6.66
C VAL A 83 -0.17 14.44 -8.09
N ASN A 84 0.81 14.70 -8.95
CA ASN A 84 0.63 14.68 -10.39
C ASN A 84 0.28 13.23 -10.73
N GLU A 85 -0.96 12.86 -10.41
CA GLU A 85 -1.52 11.59 -10.81
C GLU A 85 -1.52 11.65 -12.34
N PRO A 86 -0.80 10.75 -13.02
CA PRO A 86 -0.75 10.78 -14.47
C PRO A 86 -2.18 10.79 -14.98
N ALA A 87 -2.55 11.83 -15.72
CA ALA A 87 -3.91 12.02 -16.17
C ALA A 87 -4.35 10.75 -16.91
N VAL A 88 -5.29 10.00 -16.33
CA VAL A 88 -5.89 8.83 -16.96
C VAL A 88 -6.68 9.34 -18.15
N ARG A 89 -6.12 9.20 -19.35
CA ARG A 89 -6.76 9.62 -20.60
C ARG A 89 -7.74 8.54 -21.03
N THR A 90 -9.00 8.92 -21.19
CA THR A 90 -10.01 8.04 -21.79
C THR A 90 -9.68 7.83 -23.26
N ALA A 91 -9.63 6.57 -23.70
CA ALA A 91 -9.49 6.25 -25.11
C ALA A 91 -10.77 6.64 -25.88
N PRO A 92 -10.64 7.07 -27.16
CA PRO A 92 -11.82 7.30 -27.99
C PRO A 92 -12.59 5.99 -28.17
N VAL A 93 -13.93 6.07 -28.09
CA VAL A 93 -14.79 4.92 -28.34
C VAL A 93 -14.65 4.52 -29.82
N ILE A 94 -14.28 3.26 -30.05
CA ILE A 94 -14.17 2.67 -31.39
C ILE A 94 -15.31 1.68 -31.60
N ALA A 95 -15.81 1.54 -32.84
CA ALA A 95 -16.85 0.55 -33.13
C ALA A 95 -16.25 -0.86 -33.22
N PRO A 96 -16.90 -1.88 -32.64
CA PRO A 96 -16.46 -3.27 -32.76
C PRO A 96 -16.63 -3.80 -34.19
N PRO A 97 -15.71 -4.65 -34.68
CA PRO A 97 -15.79 -5.23 -36.01
C PRO A 97 -16.95 -6.26 -36.10
N PRO A 98 -17.37 -6.62 -37.32
CA PRO A 98 -18.42 -7.63 -37.52
C PRO A 98 -18.10 -9.00 -36.91
N SER A 99 -16.82 -9.42 -36.90
CA SER A 99 -16.38 -10.70 -36.35
C SER A 99 -16.71 -10.87 -34.86
N VAL A 100 -16.48 -9.83 -34.05
CA VAL A 100 -16.77 -9.83 -32.61
C VAL A 100 -18.27 -9.95 -32.37
N ARG A 101 -19.09 -9.20 -33.13
CA ARG A 101 -20.55 -9.32 -33.04
C ARG A 101 -21.03 -10.72 -33.44
N ALA A 102 -20.48 -11.27 -34.52
CA ALA A 102 -20.80 -12.62 -34.98
C ALA A 102 -20.37 -13.70 -33.96
N TYR A 103 -19.25 -13.50 -33.26
CA TYR A 103 -18.78 -14.41 -32.21
C TYR A 103 -19.75 -14.40 -31.02
N LEU A 104 -20.14 -13.21 -30.54
CA LEU A 104 -21.08 -13.08 -29.42
C LEU A 104 -22.47 -13.66 -29.75
N GLU A 105 -22.95 -13.43 -30.97
CA GLU A 105 -24.19 -14.03 -31.46
C GLU A 105 -24.09 -15.56 -31.52
N ALA A 106 -22.98 -16.09 -32.04
CA ALA A 106 -22.75 -17.51 -32.10
C ALA A 106 -22.60 -18.14 -30.70
N GLN A 107 -21.94 -17.45 -29.77
CA GLN A 107 -21.81 -17.86 -28.37
C GLN A 107 -23.18 -17.97 -27.68
N ARG A 108 -24.05 -16.98 -27.88
CA ARG A 108 -25.44 -17.00 -27.38
C ARG A 108 -26.20 -18.22 -27.87
N ASN A 109 -25.97 -18.61 -29.12
CA ASN A 109 -26.66 -19.73 -29.78
C ASN A 109 -25.93 -21.08 -29.61
N PHE A 110 -24.81 -21.13 -28.87
CA PHE A 110 -23.95 -22.31 -28.77
C PHE A 110 -23.48 -22.86 -30.13
N ASP A 111 -23.35 -21.99 -31.15
CA ASP A 111 -22.89 -22.33 -32.49
C ASP A 111 -21.37 -22.30 -32.57
N ALA A 112 -20.75 -23.43 -32.22
CA ALA A 112 -19.29 -23.58 -32.19
C ALA A 112 -18.64 -23.37 -33.57
N GLU A 113 -19.32 -23.73 -34.67
CA GLU A 113 -18.79 -23.57 -36.03
C GLU A 113 -18.69 -22.10 -36.39
N ARG A 114 -19.77 -21.35 -36.14
CA ARG A 114 -19.80 -19.91 -36.41
C ARG A 114 -18.82 -19.16 -35.51
N MET A 115 -18.69 -19.55 -34.24
CA MET A 115 -17.65 -19.01 -33.36
C MET A 115 -16.25 -19.26 -33.94
N TRP A 116 -15.95 -20.51 -34.32
CA TRP A 116 -14.66 -20.88 -34.90
C TRP A 116 -14.35 -20.10 -36.18
N GLN A 117 -15.35 -19.86 -37.03
CA GLN A 117 -15.18 -19.12 -38.28
C GLN A 117 -14.73 -17.67 -38.07
N THR A 118 -15.15 -17.01 -37.00
CA THR A 118 -14.75 -15.62 -36.70
C THR A 118 -13.30 -15.47 -36.24
N LEU A 119 -12.64 -16.58 -35.91
CA LEU A 119 -11.24 -16.60 -35.51
C LEU A 119 -10.31 -16.40 -36.71
N SER A 120 -9.21 -15.67 -36.48
CA SER A 120 -8.15 -15.49 -37.47
C SER A 120 -7.46 -16.83 -37.80
N PRO A 121 -6.83 -16.96 -38.98
CA PRO A 121 -6.07 -18.16 -39.34
C PRO A 121 -4.98 -18.50 -38.31
N GLU A 122 -4.31 -17.48 -37.77
CA GLU A 122 -3.28 -17.64 -36.74
C GLU A 122 -3.86 -18.11 -35.40
N ALA A 123 -5.03 -17.61 -35.00
CA ALA A 123 -5.75 -18.13 -33.83
C ALA A 123 -6.06 -19.62 -33.99
N LYS A 124 -6.61 -20.00 -35.15
CA LYS A 124 -6.93 -21.40 -35.46
C LYS A 124 -5.67 -22.27 -35.42
N ALA A 125 -4.59 -21.82 -36.04
CA ALA A 125 -3.31 -22.54 -36.04
C ALA A 125 -2.75 -22.72 -34.62
N ARG A 126 -2.81 -21.68 -33.77
CA ARG A 126 -2.38 -21.77 -32.36
C ARG A 126 -3.22 -22.76 -31.56
N ARG A 127 -4.55 -22.71 -31.69
CA ARG A 127 -5.46 -23.65 -31.03
C ARG A 127 -5.19 -25.09 -31.47
N LEU A 128 -5.00 -25.31 -32.76
CA LEU A 128 -4.64 -26.62 -33.30
C LEU A 128 -3.29 -27.12 -32.76
N ALA A 129 -2.30 -26.23 -32.66
CA ALA A 129 -0.99 -26.56 -32.07
C ALA A 129 -1.09 -26.89 -30.57
N SER A 130 -2.05 -26.33 -29.84
CA SER A 130 -2.37 -26.70 -28.45
C SER A 130 -3.30 -27.92 -28.32
N GLY A 131 -3.61 -28.61 -29.43
CA GLY A 131 -4.46 -29.80 -29.42
C GLY A 131 -5.96 -29.52 -29.47
N GLU A 132 -6.38 -28.26 -29.59
CA GLU A 132 -7.77 -27.87 -29.74
C GLU A 132 -8.16 -27.83 -31.23
N SER A 133 -8.92 -28.83 -31.65
CA SER A 133 -9.56 -28.90 -32.97
C SER A 133 -10.97 -28.33 -32.94
N LEU A 134 -11.56 -28.13 -34.13
CA LEU A 134 -12.98 -27.77 -34.23
C LEU A 134 -13.88 -28.80 -33.52
N ALA A 135 -13.54 -30.09 -33.60
CA ALA A 135 -14.32 -31.14 -32.96
C ALA A 135 -14.29 -31.03 -31.42
N THR A 136 -13.11 -30.82 -30.84
CA THR A 136 -12.96 -30.64 -29.39
C THR A 136 -13.57 -29.32 -28.91
N PHE A 137 -13.49 -28.27 -29.73
CA PHE A 137 -14.14 -26.99 -29.45
C PHE A 137 -15.67 -27.12 -29.48
N ARG A 138 -16.23 -27.82 -30.47
CA ARG A 138 -17.67 -28.12 -30.50
C ARG A 138 -18.10 -28.90 -29.25
N GLN A 139 -17.31 -29.89 -28.84
CA GLN A 139 -17.59 -30.67 -27.65
C GLN A 139 -17.59 -29.82 -26.37
N SER A 140 -16.66 -28.86 -26.23
CA SER A 140 -16.62 -27.98 -25.05
C SER A 140 -17.82 -27.03 -25.00
N ILE A 141 -18.22 -26.46 -26.13
CA ILE A 141 -19.43 -25.62 -26.23
C ILE A 141 -20.69 -26.43 -25.93
N GLN A 142 -20.79 -27.66 -26.44
CA GLN A 142 -21.91 -28.56 -26.15
C GLN A 142 -21.97 -28.92 -24.66
N LEU A 143 -20.83 -29.18 -24.01
CA LEU A 143 -20.79 -29.44 -22.57
C LEU A 143 -21.33 -28.25 -21.76
N LEU A 144 -21.00 -27.02 -22.13
CA LEU A 144 -21.56 -25.82 -21.48
C LEU A 144 -23.08 -25.77 -21.63
N GLN A 145 -23.59 -26.09 -22.81
CA GLN A 145 -25.03 -26.14 -23.07
C GLN A 145 -25.72 -27.23 -22.22
N GLU A 146 -25.14 -28.43 -22.16
CA GLU A 146 -25.63 -29.55 -21.37
C GLU A 146 -25.59 -29.29 -19.86
N GLN A 147 -24.59 -28.54 -19.39
CA GLN A 147 -24.51 -28.02 -18.02
C GLN A 147 -25.54 -26.92 -17.71
N GLY A 148 -26.37 -26.55 -18.68
CA GLY A 148 -27.43 -25.56 -18.53
C GLY A 148 -26.94 -24.12 -18.48
N PHE A 149 -25.72 -23.85 -18.96
CA PHE A 149 -25.28 -22.47 -19.13
C PHE A 149 -26.10 -21.77 -20.21
N ARG A 150 -26.33 -20.47 -20.03
CA ARG A 150 -26.97 -19.60 -21.03
C ARG A 150 -26.23 -18.26 -21.05
N PHE A 151 -25.80 -17.86 -22.24
CA PHE A 151 -25.22 -16.53 -22.46
C PHE A 151 -26.35 -15.59 -22.89
N GLU A 152 -26.58 -14.52 -22.14
CA GLU A 152 -27.61 -13.52 -22.42
C GLU A 152 -27.02 -12.30 -23.13
N ASP A 153 -27.27 -11.10 -22.63
CA ASP A 153 -26.83 -9.85 -23.25
C ASP A 153 -25.36 -9.54 -22.98
N SER A 154 -24.67 -9.13 -24.04
CA SER A 154 -23.29 -8.66 -24.00
C SER A 154 -23.29 -7.15 -24.17
N THR A 155 -22.87 -6.44 -23.13
CA THR A 155 -22.75 -4.99 -23.10
C THR A 155 -21.36 -4.57 -23.54
N TYR A 156 -21.27 -3.72 -24.56
CA TYR A 156 -20.00 -3.15 -25.00
C TYR A 156 -19.53 -2.05 -24.04
N VAL A 157 -18.34 -2.22 -23.47
CA VAL A 157 -17.74 -1.28 -22.51
C VAL A 157 -16.88 -0.23 -23.22
N GLY A 158 -16.11 -0.67 -24.21
CA GLY A 158 -15.17 0.19 -24.92
C GLY A 158 -14.13 -0.59 -25.68
N GLY A 159 -13.21 0.13 -26.33
CA GLY A 159 -12.17 -0.50 -27.12
C GLY A 159 -10.97 0.42 -27.28
N TYR A 160 -9.85 -0.18 -27.66
CA TYR A 160 -8.58 0.52 -27.81
C TYR A 160 -7.85 -0.01 -29.03
N ARG A 161 -7.48 0.89 -29.95
CA ARG A 161 -6.67 0.54 -31.13
C ARG A 161 -5.20 0.76 -30.83
N LEU A 162 -4.39 -0.24 -31.12
CA LEU A 162 -2.94 -0.20 -30.97
C LEU A 162 -2.29 0.47 -32.19
N PRO A 163 -1.03 0.95 -32.06
CA PRO A 163 -0.30 1.58 -33.16
C PRO A 163 -0.07 0.67 -34.38
N ASP A 164 -0.07 -0.65 -34.17
CA ASP A 164 0.11 -1.67 -35.21
C ASP A 164 -1.19 -2.01 -35.97
N GLY A 165 -2.31 -1.37 -35.60
CA GLY A 165 -3.62 -1.60 -36.21
C GLY A 165 -4.48 -2.65 -35.50
N GLN A 166 -3.91 -3.41 -34.56
CA GLN A 166 -4.69 -4.32 -33.72
C GLN A 166 -5.64 -3.55 -32.80
N ALA A 167 -6.66 -4.21 -32.28
CA ALA A 167 -7.58 -3.58 -31.34
C ALA A 167 -8.09 -4.53 -30.24
N TYR A 168 -8.29 -3.96 -29.06
CA TYR A 168 -9.00 -4.58 -27.95
C TYR A 168 -10.44 -4.12 -27.92
N TYR A 169 -11.36 -5.04 -27.69
CA TYR A 169 -12.77 -4.73 -27.43
C TYR A 169 -13.21 -5.40 -26.13
N PHE A 170 -13.74 -4.60 -25.22
CA PHE A 170 -14.12 -5.01 -23.87
C PHE A 170 -15.64 -5.15 -23.79
N TYR A 171 -16.09 -6.30 -23.31
CA TYR A 171 -17.49 -6.64 -23.12
C TYR A 171 -17.75 -7.18 -21.73
N VAL A 172 -18.97 -7.02 -21.25
CA VAL A 172 -19.51 -7.73 -20.10
C VAL A 172 -20.73 -8.52 -20.57
N THR A 173 -20.70 -9.84 -20.38
CA THR A 173 -21.77 -10.75 -20.78
C THR A 173 -22.47 -11.29 -19.54
N GLU A 174 -23.80 -11.20 -19.51
CA GLU A 174 -24.62 -11.88 -18.51
C GLU A 174 -24.67 -13.38 -18.83
N VAL A 175 -24.33 -14.21 -17.85
CA VAL A 175 -24.33 -15.67 -17.95
C VAL A 175 -25.23 -16.24 -16.86
N ARG A 176 -26.05 -17.21 -17.21
CA ARG A 176 -26.85 -17.97 -16.25
C ARG A 176 -26.42 -19.43 -16.23
N ASN A 177 -26.51 -20.06 -15.06
CA ASN A 177 -26.29 -21.50 -14.92
C ASN A 177 -27.61 -22.27 -14.86
N ALA A 178 -27.54 -23.60 -14.70
CA ALA A 178 -28.72 -24.47 -14.59
C ALA A 178 -29.67 -24.12 -13.43
N ASN A 179 -29.17 -23.46 -12.37
CA ASN A 179 -29.96 -23.04 -11.22
C ASN A 179 -30.55 -21.61 -11.38
N ASP A 180 -30.51 -21.05 -12.60
CA ASP A 180 -30.90 -19.67 -12.92
C ASP A 180 -30.11 -18.61 -12.11
N GLN A 181 -28.94 -18.97 -11.58
CA GLN A 181 -28.04 -18.02 -10.94
C GLN A 181 -27.35 -17.20 -12.01
N ARG A 182 -27.39 -15.88 -11.85
CA ARG A 182 -26.80 -14.91 -12.77
C ARG A 182 -25.37 -14.59 -12.35
N GLY A 183 -24.48 -14.54 -13.34
CA GLY A 183 -23.10 -14.07 -13.22
C GLY A 183 -22.78 -13.08 -14.33
N MET A 184 -21.87 -12.14 -14.05
CA MET A 184 -21.34 -11.22 -15.04
C MET A 184 -19.92 -11.64 -15.38
N VAL A 185 -19.66 -11.85 -16.67
CA VAL A 185 -18.37 -12.34 -17.17
C VAL A 185 -17.78 -11.28 -18.09
N TYR A 186 -16.59 -10.79 -17.79
CA TYR A 186 -15.88 -9.93 -18.72
C TYR A 186 -15.33 -10.75 -19.89
N GLN A 187 -15.29 -10.16 -21.07
CA GLN A 187 -14.68 -10.75 -22.25
C GLN A 187 -13.86 -9.69 -22.98
N ILE A 188 -12.62 -10.02 -23.32
CA ILE A 188 -11.73 -9.13 -24.07
C ILE A 188 -11.39 -9.80 -25.40
N PHE A 189 -11.80 -9.17 -26.48
CA PHE A 189 -11.49 -9.61 -27.84
C PHE A 189 -10.26 -8.88 -28.34
N TRP A 190 -9.24 -9.65 -28.70
CA TRP A 190 -8.06 -9.15 -29.39
C TRP A 190 -8.26 -9.42 -30.87
N VAL A 191 -8.25 -8.34 -31.63
CA VAL A 191 -8.58 -8.37 -33.05
C VAL A 191 -7.38 -7.87 -33.85
N ASP A 192 -7.06 -8.57 -34.92
CA ASP A 192 -6.00 -8.19 -35.85
C ASP A 192 -6.40 -6.99 -36.71
N SER A 193 -5.48 -6.53 -37.56
CA SER A 193 -5.73 -5.42 -38.49
C SER A 193 -6.82 -5.71 -39.51
N ASP A 194 -7.08 -6.99 -39.80
CA ASP A 194 -8.12 -7.44 -40.74
C ASP A 194 -9.50 -7.53 -40.09
N GLY A 195 -9.57 -7.27 -38.79
CA GLY A 195 -10.82 -7.31 -38.04
C GLY A 195 -11.22 -8.73 -37.61
N LEU A 196 -10.33 -9.72 -37.64
CA LEU A 196 -10.59 -11.08 -37.15
C LEU A 196 -10.05 -11.28 -35.73
N ILE A 197 -10.68 -12.20 -35.00
CA ILE A 197 -10.36 -12.44 -33.59
C ILE A 197 -9.16 -13.39 -33.49
N PHE A 198 -8.05 -12.94 -32.91
CA PHE A 198 -6.89 -13.81 -32.69
C PHE A 198 -6.77 -14.30 -31.25
N LEU A 199 -7.43 -13.66 -30.30
CA LEU A 199 -7.53 -14.11 -28.91
C LEU A 199 -8.85 -13.64 -28.29
N VAL A 200 -9.45 -14.51 -27.48
CA VAL A 200 -10.58 -14.16 -26.61
C VAL A 200 -10.10 -14.46 -25.19
N ASP A 201 -10.01 -13.43 -24.36
CA ASP A 201 -9.70 -13.56 -22.95
C ASP A 201 -11.00 -13.49 -22.14
N THR A 202 -11.25 -14.54 -21.37
CA THR A 202 -12.41 -14.68 -20.49
C THR A 202 -11.94 -15.19 -19.14
N PRO A 203 -12.54 -14.75 -18.02
CA PRO A 203 -12.20 -15.31 -16.72
C PRO A 203 -12.49 -16.82 -16.71
N GLN A 204 -11.62 -17.56 -16.04
CA GLN A 204 -11.87 -18.95 -15.71
C GLN A 204 -13.02 -18.97 -14.71
N LEU A 205 -14.20 -19.43 -15.13
CA LEU A 205 -15.29 -19.73 -14.21
C LEU A 205 -14.84 -20.94 -13.37
N GLN A 206 -14.42 -20.68 -12.13
CA GLN A 206 -14.08 -21.72 -11.14
C GLN A 206 -15.33 -22.29 -10.47
#